data_AF-A0A8H7YLJ3-F1
#
_entry.id   AF-A0A8H7YLJ3-F1
#
_cell.length_a   1.000
_cell.length_b   1.000
_cell.length_c   1.000
_cell.angle_alpha   90.00
_cell.angle_beta   90.00
_cell.angle_gamma   90.00
#
_symmetry.space_group_name_H-M   'P 1'
#
loop_
_entity.id
_entity.type
_entity.pdbx_description
1 polymer ?
#
loop_
_entity_poly.entity_id
_entity_poly.type
_entity_poly.pdbx_seq_one_letter_code
_entity_poly.pdbx_strand_id
1 'polypeptide(L)'
;MGAAKDHDAIDLTDNDISSISNFPFSPRLRTLLLARNRVSHINPSIASSIPNLTTLVLTANNVAELADLEPLKLLTKLTHLSLLENPVTKKENYRFWVIFLLPTVRFLDYRKVKDVERNRAADLFGTPSNPTPLTSKIMGIKSRTFDPSTSLLRTGTARDTSSQQTGERPIRVKLTEKERKRVEKMIREAKSLQEITKLERELNEGRIPGGALGDGVDNNEAKDNDTEMAM
;
A
#
# COMPACT_ATOMS: atom_id res chain seq x y z
N MET A 1 10.74 -11.10 19.23
CA MET A 1 12.13 -11.12 19.74
C MET A 1 12.21 -10.26 21.01
N GLY A 2 11.97 -10.83 22.20
CA GLY A 2 12.03 -10.08 23.48
C GLY A 2 13.13 -10.56 24.44
N ALA A 3 13.93 -11.54 24.03
CA ALA A 3 14.89 -12.24 24.90
C ALA A 3 16.36 -11.88 24.63
N ALA A 4 16.64 -11.08 23.60
CA ALA A 4 17.99 -10.66 23.26
C ALA A 4 18.36 -9.46 24.14
N LYS A 5 19.45 -9.59 24.91
CA LYS A 5 20.02 -8.53 25.76
C LYS A 5 20.47 -7.34 24.91
N ASP A 6 21.00 -6.31 25.56
CA ASP A 6 21.68 -5.17 24.93
C ASP A 6 22.81 -5.58 23.97
N HIS A 7 22.49 -5.83 22.71
CA HIS A 7 23.48 -6.18 21.67
C HIS A 7 23.82 -4.94 20.83
N ASP A 8 25.13 -4.73 20.62
CA ASP A 8 25.61 -3.66 19.73
C ASP A 8 25.51 -4.07 18.25
N ALA A 9 25.52 -5.38 17.96
CA ALA A 9 25.35 -5.93 16.63
C ALA A 9 24.44 -7.17 16.67
N ILE A 10 23.57 -7.30 15.67
CA ILE A 10 22.75 -8.49 15.46
C ILE A 10 23.00 -8.98 14.05
N ASP A 11 23.34 -10.27 13.94
CA ASP A 11 23.46 -10.99 12.69
C ASP A 11 22.25 -11.90 12.48
N LEU A 12 21.49 -11.62 11.42
CA LEU A 12 20.34 -12.38 10.96
C LEU A 12 20.56 -12.84 9.51
N THR A 13 21.82 -12.95 9.08
CA THR A 13 22.18 -13.45 7.74
C THR A 13 21.65 -14.88 7.54
N ASP A 14 21.27 -15.23 6.32
CA ASP A 14 20.77 -16.57 5.95
C ASP A 14 19.49 -16.99 6.69
N ASN A 15 18.49 -16.10 6.69
CA ASN A 15 17.16 -16.37 7.24
C ASN A 15 16.07 -16.08 6.20
N ASP A 16 14.82 -16.41 6.52
CA ASP A 16 13.65 -16.14 5.65
C ASP A 16 12.89 -14.86 6.07
N ILE A 17 13.59 -13.84 6.56
CA ILE A 17 12.96 -12.59 7.01
C ILE A 17 12.44 -11.82 5.79
N SER A 18 11.14 -11.54 5.77
CA SER A 18 10.46 -10.83 4.67
C SER A 18 10.25 -9.34 4.92
N SER A 19 10.28 -8.91 6.19
CA SER A 19 10.03 -7.52 6.59
C SER A 19 10.90 -7.13 7.78
N ILE A 20 11.46 -5.93 7.74
CA ILE A 20 12.19 -5.33 8.87
C ILE A 20 11.16 -4.67 9.80
N SER A 21 10.63 -5.46 10.74
CA SER A 21 9.62 -5.02 11.71
C SER A 21 9.80 -5.73 13.06
N ASN A 22 9.00 -5.35 14.06
CA ASN A 22 8.93 -6.04 15.36
C ASN A 22 10.24 -6.07 16.18
N PHE A 23 11.10 -5.07 15.99
CA PHE A 23 12.26 -4.88 16.85
C PHE A 23 11.82 -4.31 18.20
N PRO A 24 12.24 -4.89 19.34
CA PRO A 24 12.09 -4.24 20.63
C PRO A 24 12.91 -2.95 20.65
N PHE A 25 12.57 -2.02 21.56
CA PHE A 25 13.36 -0.82 21.76
C PHE A 25 14.80 -1.18 22.17
N SER A 26 15.74 -1.02 21.25
CA SER A 26 17.13 -1.46 21.37
C SER A 26 18.07 -0.30 21.05
N PRO A 27 18.26 0.66 21.97
CA PRO A 27 19.05 1.86 21.73
C PRO A 27 20.54 1.57 21.56
N ARG A 28 21.02 0.39 21.94
CA ARG A 28 22.43 0.00 21.80
C ARG A 28 22.77 -0.61 20.44
N LEU A 29 21.77 -1.05 19.67
CA LEU A 29 22.01 -1.68 18.39
C LEU A 29 22.59 -0.68 17.38
N ARG A 30 23.78 -0.99 16.86
CA ARG A 30 24.51 -0.17 15.88
C ARG A 30 24.65 -0.86 14.54
N THR A 31 24.68 -2.18 14.51
CA THR A 31 24.90 -2.98 13.30
C THR A 31 23.82 -4.03 13.14
N LEU A 32 23.17 -4.04 11.99
CA LEU A 32 22.17 -5.03 11.62
C LEU A 32 22.57 -5.68 10.30
N LEU A 33 22.89 -6.98 10.37
CA LEU A 33 23.23 -7.79 9.21
C LEU A 33 22.01 -8.63 8.84
N LEU A 34 21.47 -8.39 7.65
CA LEU A 34 20.29 -9.07 7.09
C LEU A 34 20.62 -9.61 5.70
N ALA A 35 21.88 -10.02 5.46
CA ALA A 35 22.26 -10.53 4.16
C ALA A 35 21.56 -11.86 3.86
N ARG A 36 21.30 -12.17 2.57
CA ARG A 36 20.67 -13.43 2.14
C ARG A 36 19.35 -13.70 2.89
N ASN A 37 18.44 -12.74 2.79
CA ASN A 37 17.09 -12.82 3.33
C ASN A 37 16.06 -12.51 2.22
N ARG A 38 14.78 -12.39 2.56
CA ARG A 38 13.70 -12.08 1.61
C ARG A 38 13.07 -10.72 1.88
N VAL A 39 13.82 -9.78 2.45
CA VAL A 39 13.29 -8.49 2.87
C VAL A 39 12.78 -7.74 1.66
N SER A 40 11.48 -7.47 1.64
CA SER A 40 10.82 -6.64 0.63
C SER A 40 10.18 -5.39 1.23
N HIS A 41 9.99 -5.36 2.56
CA HIS A 41 9.34 -4.26 3.26
C HIS A 41 10.16 -3.79 4.46
N ILE A 42 10.20 -2.48 4.66
CA ILE A 42 10.87 -1.84 5.80
C ILE A 42 9.80 -1.06 6.56
N ASN A 43 9.58 -1.38 7.82
CA ASN A 43 8.53 -0.69 8.58
C ASN A 43 9.02 0.70 9.06
N PRO A 44 8.24 1.78 8.91
CA PRO A 44 8.61 3.11 9.41
C PRO A 44 8.92 3.18 10.92
N SER A 45 8.35 2.28 11.72
CA SER A 45 8.63 2.19 13.17
C SER A 45 10.07 1.81 13.49
N ILE A 46 10.87 1.38 12.51
CA ILE A 46 12.26 0.96 12.71
C ILE A 46 13.11 2.04 13.37
N ALA A 47 12.86 3.31 13.06
CA ALA A 47 13.60 4.43 13.66
C ALA A 47 13.29 4.61 15.16
N SER A 48 12.07 4.26 15.59
CA SER A 48 11.70 4.28 17.01
C SER A 48 12.28 3.09 17.76
N SER A 49 12.34 1.91 17.13
CA SER A 49 12.88 0.70 17.75
C SER A 49 14.40 0.69 17.86
N ILE A 50 15.13 1.11 16.80
CA ILE A 50 16.60 1.05 16.74
C ILE A 50 17.20 2.42 16.34
N PRO A 51 17.03 3.46 17.18
CA PRO A 51 17.35 4.85 16.82
C PRO A 51 18.83 5.13 16.56
N ASN A 52 19.73 4.25 17.04
CA ASN A 52 21.17 4.42 16.95
C ASN A 52 21.83 3.52 15.90
N LEU A 53 21.06 2.96 14.97
CA LEU A 53 21.59 2.12 13.91
C LEU A 53 22.54 2.92 13.01
N THR A 54 23.74 2.39 12.82
CA THR A 54 24.81 3.00 12.01
C THR A 54 25.11 2.21 10.74
N THR A 55 24.95 0.89 10.79
CA THR A 55 25.29 -0.02 9.70
C THR A 55 24.11 -0.95 9.43
N LEU A 56 23.62 -0.96 8.19
CA LEU A 56 22.57 -1.83 7.72
C LEU A 56 23.04 -2.56 6.46
N VAL A 57 23.09 -3.89 6.52
CA VAL A 57 23.46 -4.74 5.38
C VAL A 57 22.23 -5.51 4.93
N LEU A 58 21.75 -5.21 3.72
CA LEU A 58 20.62 -5.86 3.07
C LEU A 58 21.05 -6.55 1.77
N THR A 59 22.31 -6.98 1.67
CA THR A 59 22.82 -7.69 0.49
C THR A 59 21.98 -8.94 0.19
N ALA A 60 21.65 -9.19 -1.07
CA ALA A 60 20.85 -10.34 -1.51
C ALA A 60 19.49 -10.41 -0.78
N ASN A 61 18.67 -9.37 -0.99
CA ASN A 61 17.28 -9.28 -0.52
C ASN A 61 16.34 -8.94 -1.68
N ASN A 62 15.07 -8.69 -1.39
CA ASN A 62 14.01 -8.52 -2.38
C ASN A 62 13.40 -7.10 -2.37
N VAL A 63 14.19 -6.08 -2.06
CA VAL A 63 13.75 -4.69 -2.15
C VAL A 63 13.63 -4.30 -3.62
N ALA A 64 12.41 -4.05 -4.08
CA ALA A 64 12.12 -3.91 -5.50
C ALA A 64 12.07 -2.46 -5.97
N GLU A 65 11.41 -1.59 -5.20
CA GLU A 65 11.16 -0.21 -5.60
C GLU A 65 11.94 0.81 -4.78
N LEU A 66 12.27 1.94 -5.43
CA LEU A 66 13.02 3.03 -4.81
C LEU A 66 12.25 3.70 -3.66
N ALA A 67 10.92 3.71 -3.74
CA ALA A 67 10.07 4.26 -2.68
C ALA A 67 10.02 3.38 -1.42
N ASP A 68 10.35 2.10 -1.51
CA ASP A 68 10.37 1.18 -0.36
C ASP A 68 11.50 1.51 0.62
N LEU A 69 12.48 2.32 0.20
CA LEU A 69 13.58 2.80 1.02
C LEU A 69 13.23 4.04 1.85
N GLU A 70 12.08 4.69 1.59
CA GLU A 70 11.61 5.90 2.29
C GLU A 70 11.66 5.78 3.83
N PRO A 71 11.25 4.66 4.45
CA PRO A 71 11.33 4.46 5.90
C PRO A 71 12.73 4.63 6.49
N LEU A 72 13.79 4.37 5.72
CA LEU A 72 15.18 4.50 6.17
C LEU A 72 15.58 5.97 6.40
N LYS A 73 14.87 6.94 5.82
CA LYS A 73 15.12 8.38 6.01
C LYS A 73 15.04 8.80 7.48
N LEU A 74 14.23 8.09 8.27
CA LEU A 74 14.05 8.36 9.69
C LEU A 74 15.29 7.94 10.53
N LEU A 75 16.19 7.13 9.97
CA LEU A 75 17.42 6.69 10.63
C LEU A 75 18.52 7.76 10.51
N THR A 76 18.50 8.73 11.42
CA THR A 76 19.42 9.89 11.42
C THR A 76 20.89 9.54 11.64
N LYS A 77 21.20 8.33 12.11
CA LYS A 77 22.57 7.88 12.40
C LYS A 77 23.10 6.84 11.40
N LEU A 78 22.32 6.48 10.39
CA LEU A 78 22.73 5.50 9.39
C LEU A 78 23.86 6.05 8.53
N THR A 79 25.01 5.37 8.52
CA THR A 79 26.22 5.80 7.81
C THR A 79 26.67 4.79 6.75
N HIS A 80 26.40 3.51 6.98
CA HIS A 80 26.76 2.42 6.08
C HIS A 80 25.50 1.68 5.65
N LEU A 81 25.27 1.59 4.35
CA LEU A 81 24.15 0.88 3.74
C LEU A 81 24.67 0.01 2.59
N SER A 82 24.28 -1.27 2.58
CA SER A 82 24.49 -2.17 1.45
C SER A 82 23.16 -2.70 0.97
N LEU A 83 22.83 -2.47 -0.30
CA LEU A 83 21.65 -2.99 -0.99
C LEU A 83 22.05 -3.82 -2.22
N LEU A 84 23.32 -4.24 -2.31
CA LEU A 84 23.80 -5.11 -3.38
C LEU A 84 22.89 -6.33 -3.57
N GLU A 85 22.77 -6.78 -4.82
CA GLU A 85 21.95 -7.95 -5.18
C GLU A 85 20.46 -7.82 -4.81
N ASN A 86 19.94 -6.59 -4.74
CA ASN A 86 18.49 -6.32 -4.68
C ASN A 86 17.97 -5.86 -6.06
N PRO A 87 16.70 -6.14 -6.42
CA PRO A 87 16.14 -5.65 -7.68
C PRO A 87 16.20 -4.12 -7.84
N VAL A 88 16.13 -3.37 -6.73
CA VAL A 88 16.24 -1.90 -6.72
C VAL A 88 17.56 -1.38 -7.33
N THR A 89 18.65 -2.15 -7.26
CA THR A 89 19.96 -1.71 -7.80
C THR A 89 19.97 -1.61 -9.32
N LYS A 90 19.01 -2.24 -10.01
CA LYS A 90 18.85 -2.18 -11.47
C LYS A 90 18.04 -0.96 -11.93
N LYS A 91 17.42 -0.22 -11.00
CA LYS A 91 16.60 0.96 -11.32
C LYS A 91 17.47 2.14 -11.71
N GLU A 92 16.97 2.95 -12.63
CA GLU A 92 17.63 4.19 -13.05
C GLU A 92 17.81 5.14 -11.86
N ASN A 93 18.95 5.82 -11.82
CA ASN A 93 19.30 6.77 -10.77
C ASN A 93 19.27 6.22 -9.34
N TYR A 94 19.25 4.89 -9.14
CA TYR A 94 19.20 4.25 -7.82
C TYR A 94 20.20 4.87 -6.82
N ARG A 95 21.47 4.97 -7.23
CA ARG A 95 22.52 5.48 -6.37
C ARG A 95 22.28 6.93 -5.95
N PHE A 96 21.90 7.79 -6.89
CA PHE A 96 21.59 9.19 -6.60
C PHE A 96 20.33 9.32 -5.74
N TRP A 97 19.33 8.48 -5.98
CA TRP A 97 18.09 8.45 -5.19
C TRP A 97 18.38 8.13 -3.73
N VAL A 98 19.18 7.09 -3.46
CA VAL A 98 19.53 6.72 -2.08
C VAL A 98 20.34 7.83 -1.40
N ILE A 99 21.27 8.46 -2.12
CA ILE A 99 22.07 9.58 -1.59
C ILE A 99 21.18 10.79 -1.27
N PHE A 100 20.20 11.10 -2.12
CA PHE A 100 19.23 12.18 -1.90
C PHE A 100 18.31 11.88 -0.71
N LEU A 101 17.81 10.64 -0.64
CA LEU A 101 16.88 10.20 0.40
C LEU A 101 17.56 10.12 1.78
N LEU A 102 18.81 9.66 1.81
CA LEU A 102 19.58 9.37 3.01
C LEU A 102 20.89 10.20 3.03
N PRO A 103 20.82 11.50 3.36
CA PRO A 103 22.00 12.38 3.35
C PRO A 103 23.07 11.97 4.37
N THR A 104 22.69 11.20 5.40
CA THR A 104 23.55 10.70 6.48
C THR A 104 24.48 9.57 6.02
N VAL A 105 24.15 8.88 4.92
CA VAL A 105 24.93 7.76 4.40
C VAL A 105 26.26 8.25 3.85
N ARG A 106 27.35 7.63 4.32
CA ARG A 106 28.74 7.90 3.91
C ARG A 106 29.28 6.80 3.01
N PHE A 107 28.82 5.57 3.20
CA PHE A 107 29.20 4.41 2.41
C PHE A 107 27.93 3.70 1.92
N LEU A 108 27.79 3.64 0.60
CA LEU A 108 26.71 2.94 -0.09
C LEU A 108 27.31 1.85 -0.96
N ASP A 109 26.89 0.60 -0.76
CA ASP A 109 27.36 -0.58 -1.50
C ASP A 109 28.88 -0.71 -1.46
N TYR A 110 29.45 -0.52 -0.26
CA TYR A 110 30.89 -0.48 0.02
C TYR A 110 31.68 0.60 -0.72
N ARG A 111 31.00 1.56 -1.37
CA ARG A 111 31.62 2.70 -2.04
C ARG A 111 31.35 3.98 -1.28
N LYS A 112 32.42 4.74 -1.01
CA LYS A 112 32.31 6.06 -0.37
C LYS A 112 31.47 7.00 -1.24
N VAL A 113 30.50 7.67 -0.63
CA VAL A 113 29.70 8.73 -1.27
C VAL A 113 30.56 10.00 -1.36
N LYS A 114 30.68 10.55 -2.57
CA LYS A 114 31.39 11.81 -2.82
C LYS A 114 30.42 12.99 -2.88
N ASP A 115 30.90 14.19 -2.58
CA ASP A 115 30.06 15.39 -2.61
C ASP A 115 29.58 15.74 -4.03
N VAL A 116 30.36 15.39 -5.05
CA VAL A 116 29.92 15.50 -6.46
C VAL A 116 28.64 14.72 -6.73
N GLU A 117 28.49 13.54 -6.10
CA GLU A 117 27.29 12.71 -6.26
C GLU A 117 26.11 13.30 -5.49
N ARG A 118 26.36 13.93 -4.33
CA ARG A 118 25.34 14.63 -3.55
C ARG A 118 24.78 15.83 -4.31
N ASN A 119 25.65 16.64 -4.91
CA ASN A 119 25.23 17.80 -5.69
C ASN A 119 24.39 17.35 -6.90
N ARG A 120 24.85 16.34 -7.65
CA ARG A 120 24.07 15.77 -8.77
C ARG A 120 22.72 15.21 -8.32
N ALA A 121 22.67 14.54 -7.16
CA ALA A 121 21.41 14.03 -6.62
C ALA A 121 20.44 15.17 -6.26
N ALA A 122 20.95 16.26 -5.67
CA ALA A 122 20.14 17.45 -5.41
C ALA A 122 19.66 18.13 -6.69
N ASP A 123 20.47 18.18 -7.76
CA ASP A 123 20.06 18.76 -9.05
C ASP A 123 18.95 17.92 -9.71
N LEU A 124 19.04 16.58 -9.62
CA LEU A 124 18.07 15.66 -10.22
C LEU A 124 16.74 15.64 -9.47
N PHE A 125 16.78 15.58 -8.14
CA PHE A 125 15.59 15.33 -7.31
C PHE A 125 15.07 16.58 -6.59
N GLY A 126 15.83 17.68 -6.65
CA GLY A 126 15.52 18.96 -6.04
C GLY A 126 15.88 18.98 -4.56
N THR A 127 15.01 19.59 -3.77
CA THR A 127 15.09 19.56 -2.30
C THR A 127 13.87 18.85 -1.74
N PRO A 128 13.91 18.35 -0.49
CA PRO A 128 12.73 17.76 0.15
C PRO A 128 11.51 18.72 0.20
N SER A 129 11.74 20.04 0.15
CA SER A 129 10.69 21.07 0.13
C SER A 129 10.18 21.41 -1.28
N ASN A 130 10.95 21.11 -2.33
CA ASN A 130 10.57 21.34 -3.71
C ASN A 130 11.00 20.14 -4.58
N PRO A 131 10.20 19.05 -4.59
CA PRO A 131 10.53 17.84 -5.31
C PRO A 131 10.33 18.02 -6.82
N THR A 132 11.31 17.56 -7.61
CA THR A 132 11.20 17.48 -9.07
C THR A 132 10.10 16.47 -9.47
N PRO A 133 9.43 16.60 -10.64
CA PRO A 133 8.43 15.63 -11.11
C PRO A 133 8.91 14.17 -11.11
N LEU A 134 10.20 13.96 -11.31
CA LEU A 134 10.86 12.65 -11.22
C LEU A 134 10.74 12.06 -9.79
N THR A 135 10.96 12.87 -8.76
CA THR A 135 10.82 12.50 -7.34
C THR A 135 9.39 12.06 -7.04
N SER A 136 8.39 12.83 -7.47
CA SER A 136 6.97 12.48 -7.28
C SER A 136 6.60 11.18 -7.99
N LYS A 137 7.13 10.95 -9.19
CA LYS A 137 6.91 9.71 -9.95
C LYS A 137 7.51 8.50 -9.23
N ILE A 138 8.73 8.62 -8.70
CA ILE A 138 9.36 7.54 -7.94
C ILE A 138 8.57 7.23 -6.67
N MET A 139 8.16 8.26 -5.92
CA MET A 139 7.40 8.07 -4.67
C MET A 139 6.03 7.41 -4.88
N GLY A 140 5.41 7.60 -6.06
CA GLY A 140 4.15 6.96 -6.43
C GLY A 140 4.26 5.47 -6.74
N ILE A 141 5.46 4.95 -7.00
CA ILE A 141 5.69 3.54 -7.35
C ILE A 141 6.22 2.81 -6.12
N LYS A 142 5.30 2.24 -5.32
CA LYS A 142 5.62 1.38 -4.17
C LYS A 142 5.38 -0.09 -4.51
N SER A 143 6.16 -0.99 -3.92
CA SER A 143 5.92 -2.42 -4.10
C SER A 143 4.60 -2.83 -3.45
N ARG A 144 3.91 -3.79 -4.07
CA ARG A 144 2.67 -4.38 -3.51
C ARG A 144 3.04 -5.42 -2.46
N THR A 145 3.32 -4.99 -1.23
CA THR A 145 3.52 -5.92 -0.10
C THR A 145 2.20 -6.17 0.62
N PHE A 146 1.81 -7.44 0.72
CA PHE A 146 0.65 -7.86 1.49
C PHE A 146 1.02 -7.86 2.98
N ASP A 147 0.71 -6.76 3.68
CA ASP A 147 0.81 -6.68 5.14
C ASP A 147 -0.60 -6.83 5.75
N PRO A 148 -0.90 -7.95 6.44
CA PRO A 148 -2.21 -8.17 7.03
C PRO A 148 -2.60 -7.11 8.08
N SER A 149 -1.63 -6.45 8.72
CA SER A 149 -1.88 -5.40 9.72
C SER A 149 -2.32 -4.07 9.09
N THR A 150 -1.96 -3.81 7.83
CA THR A 150 -2.38 -2.60 7.10
C THR A 150 -3.78 -2.69 6.48
N SER A 151 -4.36 -3.90 6.39
CA SER A 151 -5.73 -4.10 5.85
C SER A 151 -6.82 -3.49 6.73
N LEU A 152 -6.57 -3.23 8.01
CA LEU A 152 -7.54 -2.60 8.93
C LEU A 152 -7.53 -1.07 8.88
N LEU A 153 -6.52 -0.44 8.28
CA LEU A 153 -6.38 1.02 8.20
C LEU A 153 -6.80 1.61 6.84
N ARG A 154 -7.09 0.76 5.83
CA ARG A 154 -7.44 1.19 4.47
C ARG A 154 -8.94 1.42 4.22
N THR A 155 -9.77 1.48 5.27
CA THR A 155 -11.21 1.77 5.15
C THR A 155 -11.56 3.25 5.31
N GLY A 156 -10.62 4.18 5.09
CA GLY A 156 -10.92 5.61 5.11
C GLY A 156 -9.99 6.37 4.18
N THR A 157 -10.57 7.08 3.22
CA THR A 157 -9.95 8.06 2.31
C THR A 157 -9.24 7.49 1.07
N ALA A 158 -10.03 7.29 0.01
CA ALA A 158 -9.58 7.51 -1.36
C ALA A 158 -10.75 8.07 -2.17
N ARG A 159 -10.82 9.40 -2.27
CA ARG A 159 -11.37 10.07 -3.45
C ARG A 159 -10.31 9.88 -4.53
N ASP A 160 -10.67 9.27 -5.65
CA ASP A 160 -9.81 9.26 -6.83
C ASP A 160 -10.64 9.54 -8.08
N THR A 161 -10.39 10.72 -8.63
CA THR A 161 -10.66 11.11 -10.01
C THR A 161 -9.51 10.59 -10.87
N SER A 162 -9.77 9.60 -11.72
CA SER A 162 -9.54 9.71 -13.18
C SER A 162 -9.59 8.34 -13.88
N SER A 163 -10.14 8.41 -15.08
CA SER A 163 -10.33 7.41 -16.12
C SER A 163 -9.05 6.70 -16.58
N GLN A 164 -9.08 5.37 -16.73
CA GLN A 164 -9.18 4.65 -18.02
C GLN A 164 -9.04 3.12 -17.86
N GLN A 165 -10.06 2.42 -18.39
CA GLN A 165 -10.19 1.03 -18.90
C GLN A 165 -8.90 0.17 -18.95
N THR A 166 -8.84 -1.09 -18.52
CA THR A 166 -9.67 -2.27 -18.85
C THR A 166 -9.37 -3.41 -17.86
N GLY A 167 -10.39 -4.19 -17.47
CA GLY A 167 -10.25 -5.37 -16.61
C GLY A 167 -11.16 -5.32 -15.39
N GLU A 168 -12.47 -5.43 -15.62
CA GLU A 168 -13.52 -5.39 -14.59
C GLU A 168 -13.31 -6.48 -13.54
N ARG A 169 -12.87 -6.11 -12.33
CA ARG A 169 -13.20 -6.85 -11.12
C ARG A 169 -14.46 -6.21 -10.55
N PRO A 170 -15.56 -6.96 -10.33
CA PRO A 170 -16.79 -6.37 -9.84
C PRO A 170 -16.57 -5.83 -8.42
N ILE A 171 -16.70 -4.52 -8.29
CA ILE A 171 -16.76 -3.81 -7.02
C ILE A 171 -18.02 -4.31 -6.32
N ARG A 172 -17.86 -5.16 -5.29
CA ARG A 172 -18.98 -5.59 -4.45
C ARG A 172 -19.51 -4.39 -3.67
N VAL A 173 -20.55 -3.76 -4.19
CA VAL A 173 -21.31 -2.73 -3.48
C VAL A 173 -22.18 -3.45 -2.45
N LYS A 174 -21.97 -3.18 -1.15
CA LYS A 174 -22.87 -3.67 -0.10
C LYS A 174 -24.19 -2.89 -0.21
N LEU A 175 -25.28 -3.54 -0.64
CA LEU A 175 -26.61 -2.93 -0.69
C LEU A 175 -27.05 -2.49 0.73
N THR A 176 -27.71 -1.32 0.79
CA THR A 176 -28.42 -0.87 2.00
C THR A 176 -29.75 -1.61 2.16
N GLU A 177 -30.26 -1.68 3.39
CA GLU A 177 -31.48 -2.45 3.74
C GLU A 177 -32.71 -2.05 2.90
N LYS A 178 -32.81 -0.76 2.55
CA LYS A 178 -33.89 -0.23 1.70
C LYS A 178 -33.78 -0.71 0.25
N GLU A 179 -32.57 -0.76 -0.31
CA GLU A 179 -32.32 -1.25 -1.67
C GLU A 179 -32.61 -2.74 -1.75
N ARG A 180 -32.16 -3.51 -0.74
CA ARG A 180 -32.42 -4.95 -0.65
C ARG A 180 -33.91 -5.28 -0.67
N LYS A 181 -34.72 -4.57 0.12
CA LYS A 181 -36.17 -4.78 0.19
C LYS A 181 -36.88 -4.48 -1.14
N ARG A 182 -36.35 -3.49 -1.90
CA ARG A 182 -36.89 -3.12 -3.21
C ARG A 182 -36.53 -4.16 -4.28
N VAL A 183 -35.30 -4.68 -4.25
CA VAL A 183 -34.88 -5.78 -5.12
C VAL A 183 -35.68 -7.05 -4.86
N GLU A 184 -35.95 -7.38 -3.60
CA GLU A 184 -36.79 -8.53 -3.23
C GLU A 184 -38.22 -8.39 -3.76
N LYS A 185 -38.80 -7.19 -3.67
CA LYS A 185 -40.12 -6.89 -4.24
C LYS A 185 -40.12 -7.07 -5.77
N MET A 186 -39.07 -6.62 -6.47
CA MET A 186 -38.96 -6.78 -7.93
C MET A 186 -38.85 -8.25 -8.35
N ILE A 187 -38.08 -9.06 -7.63
CA ILE A 187 -38.01 -10.52 -7.91
C ILE A 187 -39.39 -11.16 -7.71
N ARG A 188 -40.14 -10.73 -6.69
CA ARG A 188 -41.48 -11.27 -6.40
C ARG A 188 -42.55 -10.85 -7.42
N GLU A 189 -42.43 -9.65 -7.99
CA GLU A 189 -43.41 -9.11 -8.97
C GLU A 189 -43.07 -9.45 -10.43
N ALA A 190 -41.89 -10.01 -10.70
CA ALA A 190 -41.45 -10.38 -12.05
C ALA A 190 -42.36 -11.46 -12.66
N LYS A 191 -42.92 -11.17 -13.84
CA LYS A 191 -43.92 -12.02 -14.53
C LYS A 191 -43.31 -13.00 -15.53
N SER A 192 -42.00 -12.94 -15.75
CA SER A 192 -41.28 -13.78 -16.72
C SER A 192 -40.02 -14.38 -16.11
N LEU A 193 -39.79 -15.66 -16.39
CA LEU A 193 -38.59 -16.41 -15.98
C LEU A 193 -37.29 -15.74 -16.44
N GLN A 194 -37.30 -15.13 -17.63
CA GLN A 194 -36.14 -14.40 -18.17
C GLN A 194 -35.79 -13.15 -17.35
N GLU A 195 -36.80 -12.52 -16.74
CA GLU A 195 -36.63 -11.31 -15.93
C GLU A 195 -36.02 -11.66 -14.56
N ILE A 196 -36.43 -12.79 -13.99
CA ILE A 196 -35.86 -13.34 -12.74
C ILE A 196 -34.39 -13.73 -12.95
N THR A 197 -34.07 -14.47 -14.03
CA THR A 197 -32.69 -14.89 -14.32
C THR A 197 -31.76 -13.69 -14.53
N LYS A 198 -32.29 -12.61 -15.13
CA LYS A 198 -31.54 -11.37 -15.31
C LYS A 198 -31.25 -10.69 -13.97
N LEU A 199 -32.26 -10.54 -13.10
CA LEU A 199 -32.11 -9.94 -11.78
C LEU A 199 -31.16 -10.74 -10.87
N GLU A 200 -31.24 -12.07 -10.88
CA GLU A 200 -30.33 -12.96 -10.13
C GLU A 200 -28.89 -12.81 -10.61
N ARG A 201 -28.68 -12.72 -11.93
CA ARG A 201 -27.37 -12.51 -12.52
C ARG A 201 -26.79 -11.16 -12.14
N GLU A 202 -27.59 -10.09 -12.19
CA GLU A 202 -27.17 -8.75 -11.78
C GLU A 202 -26.79 -8.70 -10.28
N LEU A 203 -27.54 -9.41 -9.42
CA LEU A 203 -27.25 -9.52 -8.00
C LEU A 203 -25.96 -10.32 -7.72
N ASN A 204 -25.76 -11.42 -8.45
CA ASN A 204 -24.58 -12.27 -8.33
C ASN A 204 -23.31 -11.57 -8.86
N GLU A 205 -23.46 -10.72 -9.89
CA GLU A 205 -22.42 -9.85 -10.42
C GLU A 205 -22.15 -8.62 -9.53
N GLY A 206 -22.91 -8.45 -8.43
CA GLY A 206 -22.71 -7.39 -7.44
C GLY A 206 -23.15 -6.01 -7.90
N ARG A 207 -24.00 -5.93 -8.94
CA ARG A 207 -24.59 -4.69 -9.44
C ARG A 207 -25.97 -4.49 -8.82
N ILE A 208 -26.28 -3.24 -8.45
CA ILE A 208 -27.63 -2.87 -8.03
C ILE A 208 -28.49 -2.82 -9.31
N PRO A 209 -29.58 -3.61 -9.42
CA PRO A 209 -30.44 -3.56 -10.59
C PRO A 209 -31.02 -2.14 -10.72
N GLY A 210 -30.99 -1.59 -11.94
CA GLY A 210 -31.22 -0.16 -12.20
C GLY A 210 -32.54 0.42 -11.68
N GLY A 211 -33.54 -0.41 -11.40
CA GLY A 211 -34.82 0.01 -10.79
C GLY A 211 -34.77 0.25 -9.27
N ALA A 212 -33.69 -0.12 -8.58
CA ALA A 212 -33.53 0.10 -7.14
C ALA A 212 -32.92 1.48 -6.80
N LEU A 213 -32.18 2.09 -7.72
CA LEU A 213 -31.63 3.46 -7.63
C LEU A 213 -32.71 4.43 -8.13
N GLY A 214 -33.62 4.84 -7.25
CA GLY A 214 -34.66 5.81 -7.58
C GLY A 214 -34.12 7.24 -7.54
N ASP A 215 -34.02 7.87 -8.70
CA ASP A 215 -34.11 9.33 -8.79
C ASP A 215 -35.55 9.75 -8.48
N GLY A 216 -35.72 10.73 -7.61
CA GLY A 216 -36.98 11.07 -6.98
C GLY A 216 -38.00 11.64 -7.94
N VAL A 217 -39.14 10.95 -8.08
CA VAL A 217 -40.46 11.55 -8.33
C VAL A 217 -41.50 10.67 -7.62
N ASP A 218 -41.88 11.06 -6.41
CA ASP A 218 -43.14 10.62 -5.81
C ASP A 218 -44.29 11.21 -6.66
N ASN A 219 -45.01 10.36 -7.39
CA ASN A 219 -46.30 10.67 -7.98
C ASN A 219 -47.06 9.38 -8.28
N ASN A 220 -47.79 8.87 -7.29
CA ASN A 220 -49.22 8.57 -7.39
C ASN A 220 -49.68 7.80 -6.15
N GLU A 221 -50.14 8.56 -5.15
CA GLU A 221 -51.34 8.14 -4.43
C GLU A 221 -52.50 8.15 -5.44
N ALA A 222 -52.90 6.98 -5.91
CA ALA A 222 -54.22 6.79 -6.51
C ALA A 222 -55.05 5.99 -5.49
N LYS A 223 -55.96 6.73 -4.86
CA LYS A 223 -57.06 6.29 -4.02
C LYS A 223 -58.13 5.55 -4.82
N ASP A 224 -58.99 4.88 -4.04
CA ASP A 224 -60.40 4.55 -4.30
C ASP A 224 -60.66 3.35 -5.21
N ASN A 225 -61.68 2.51 -5.01
CA ASN A 225 -62.61 2.18 -3.92
C ASN A 225 -63.41 0.98 -4.45
N ASP A 226 -63.95 0.15 -3.54
CA ASP A 226 -65.18 -0.66 -3.61
C ASP A 226 -65.43 -1.53 -4.88
N THR A 227 -65.94 -2.77 -4.80
CA THR A 227 -67.30 -3.10 -4.39
C THR A 227 -67.49 -4.63 -4.53
N GLU A 228 -68.18 -5.28 -3.58
CA GLU A 228 -69.08 -6.47 -3.69
C GLU A 228 -68.63 -7.75 -4.48
N MET A 229 -69.09 -8.99 -4.27
CA MET A 229 -69.94 -9.75 -3.35
C MET A 229 -70.00 -11.18 -3.96
N ALA A 230 -70.29 -12.21 -3.14
CA ALA A 230 -70.57 -13.62 -3.49
C ALA A 230 -69.34 -14.48 -3.87
N MET A 231 -69.13 -15.68 -3.31
CA MET A 231 -69.99 -16.68 -2.66
C MET A 231 -69.41 -17.21 -1.35
#